data_AF-A0A9W9FE31-F1
#
_entry.id   AF-A0A9W9FE31-F1
#
_cell.length_a   1.000
_cell.length_b   1.000
_cell.length_c   1.000
_cell.angle_alpha   90.00
_cell.angle_beta   90.00
_cell.angle_gamma   90.00
#
_symmetry.space_group_name_H-M   'P 1'
#
loop_
_entity.id
_entity.type
_entity.pdbx_description
1 polymer ?
#
loop_
_entity_poly.entity_id
_entity_poly.type
_entity_poly.pdbx_seq_one_letter_code
_entity_poly.pdbx_strand_id
1 'polypeptide(L)'
;MMGKEYQARTMTMADIKASIPSRPVIGHAIGTSDGSGLGWIQPGDPRSELVLALIKEEKGNSLLFHGIPDHDDLMACPDATQAASISPLAQLQAGNYHIPTFLIIGDQDEIVPFNSAVRFADALQESGVKSGFLPVLGARHVHDVGVTPGTKAWELGVGPGYEFLIQQLEAC
;
A
#
# COMPACT_ATOMS: atom_id res chain seq x y z
N MET A 1 13.67 5.08 1.61
CA MET A 1 12.69 5.57 2.59
C MET A 1 11.47 6.05 1.83
N MET A 2 10.34 5.44 2.16
CA MET A 2 9.01 5.60 1.58
C MET A 2 8.40 6.94 2.05
N GLY A 3 7.52 7.61 1.29
CA GLY A 3 6.77 8.74 1.89
C GLY A 3 7.52 10.05 2.05
N LYS A 4 8.69 10.31 1.42
CA LYS A 4 9.65 11.38 1.84
C LYS A 4 9.03 12.77 2.07
N GLU A 5 7.96 13.10 1.38
CA GLU A 5 7.26 14.38 1.48
C GLU A 5 6.39 14.54 2.74
N TYR A 6 6.09 13.45 3.45
CA TYR A 6 5.27 13.46 4.67
C TYR A 6 6.11 13.49 5.93
N GLN A 7 5.59 14.18 6.94
CA GLN A 7 6.17 14.20 8.28
C GLN A 7 6.06 12.81 8.93
N ALA A 8 6.93 12.53 9.90
CA ALA A 8 6.76 11.39 10.77
C ALA A 8 5.51 11.57 11.65
N ARG A 9 5.11 10.51 12.35
CA ARG A 9 4.06 10.57 13.37
C ARG A 9 4.39 11.62 14.44
N THR A 10 3.37 12.23 15.01
CA THR A 10 3.46 13.23 16.09
C THR A 10 3.02 12.69 17.46
N MET A 11 2.31 11.56 17.49
CA MET A 11 1.81 10.89 18.70
C MET A 11 2.74 9.76 19.14
N THR A 12 2.81 9.45 20.44
CA THR A 12 3.47 8.23 20.93
C THR A 12 2.65 6.98 20.61
N MET A 13 3.25 5.77 20.59
CA MET A 13 2.48 4.52 20.45
C MET A 13 1.43 4.36 21.57
N ALA A 14 1.75 4.79 22.78
CA ALA A 14 0.83 4.80 23.91
C ALA A 14 -0.40 5.69 23.63
N ASP A 15 -0.18 6.90 23.12
CA ASP A 15 -1.26 7.83 22.78
C ASP A 15 -2.11 7.31 21.61
N ILE A 16 -1.47 6.73 20.59
CA ILE A 16 -2.14 6.09 19.45
C ILE A 16 -3.04 4.97 19.96
N LYS A 17 -2.49 4.06 20.78
CA LYS A 17 -3.21 2.92 21.36
C LYS A 17 -4.41 3.36 22.21
N ALA A 18 -4.23 4.39 23.05
CA ALA A 18 -5.29 4.93 23.89
C ALA A 18 -6.43 5.58 23.08
N SER A 19 -6.12 6.08 21.88
CA SER A 19 -7.06 6.81 21.04
C SER A 19 -7.80 5.93 20.02
N ILE A 20 -7.36 4.69 19.81
CA ILE A 20 -8.05 3.75 18.93
C ILE A 20 -9.31 3.21 19.62
N PRO A 21 -10.49 3.31 18.98
CA PRO A 21 -11.72 2.81 19.57
C PRO A 21 -11.69 1.28 19.72
N SER A 22 -12.29 0.78 20.79
CA SER A 22 -12.43 -0.67 21.05
C SER A 22 -13.34 -1.39 20.06
N ARG A 23 -14.11 -0.66 19.25
CA ARG A 23 -14.96 -1.19 18.19
C ARG A 23 -14.39 -0.80 16.82
N PRO A 24 -14.32 -1.74 15.86
CA PRO A 24 -13.89 -1.43 14.50
C PRO A 24 -14.74 -0.31 13.89
N VAL A 25 -14.09 0.71 13.36
CA VAL A 25 -14.74 1.77 12.59
C VAL A 25 -14.78 1.30 11.13
N ILE A 26 -15.98 1.10 10.59
CA ILE A 26 -16.21 0.57 9.24
C ILE A 26 -16.43 1.66 8.18
N GLY A 27 -16.12 2.92 8.49
CA GLY A 27 -16.37 4.06 7.61
C GLY A 27 -15.20 5.04 7.55
N HIS A 28 -14.88 5.49 6.35
CA HIS A 28 -14.00 6.61 6.09
C HIS A 28 -14.84 7.75 5.51
N ALA A 29 -14.94 8.87 6.22
CA ALA A 29 -15.34 10.10 5.57
C ALA A 29 -14.13 10.55 4.75
N ILE A 30 -14.16 10.33 3.43
CA ILE A 30 -13.24 11.02 2.52
C ILE A 30 -13.64 12.49 2.59
N GLY A 31 -12.96 13.25 3.44
CA GLY A 31 -13.26 14.66 3.63
C GLY A 31 -13.05 15.40 2.32
N THR A 32 -14.11 16.02 1.80
CA THR A 32 -14.06 16.82 0.56
C THR A 32 -13.22 18.10 0.69
N SER A 33 -12.70 18.39 1.89
CA SER A 33 -11.90 19.56 2.23
C SER A 33 -10.40 19.26 2.40
N ASP A 34 -9.96 18.02 2.17
CA ASP A 34 -8.54 17.67 2.35
C ASP A 34 -7.67 18.16 1.19
N GLY A 35 -6.86 19.19 1.45
CA GLY A 35 -5.88 19.73 0.51
C GLY A 35 -4.59 18.91 0.41
N SER A 36 -4.41 17.86 1.21
CA SER A 36 -3.25 16.96 1.16
C SER A 36 -3.25 16.06 -0.08
N GLY A 37 -4.40 15.91 -0.72
CA GLY A 37 -4.61 15.02 -1.85
C GLY A 37 -4.56 13.54 -1.48
N LEU A 38 -4.40 13.15 -0.20
CA LEU A 38 -4.44 11.76 0.23
C LEU A 38 -5.67 11.39 1.05
N GLY A 39 -6.42 12.28 1.69
CA GLY A 39 -7.73 11.98 2.31
C GLY A 39 -7.73 11.05 3.53
N TRP A 40 -6.67 10.27 3.76
CA TRP A 40 -6.57 9.22 4.78
C TRP A 40 -5.29 9.27 5.64
N ILE A 41 -4.37 10.22 5.41
CA ILE A 41 -3.21 10.49 6.28
C ILE A 41 -3.25 11.95 6.75
N GLN A 42 -3.56 12.16 8.02
CA GLN A 42 -3.48 13.45 8.69
C GLN A 42 -2.69 13.36 10.01
N PRO A 43 -1.60 14.13 10.21
CA PRO A 43 -0.92 14.20 11.50
C PRO A 43 -1.88 14.61 12.63
N GLY A 44 -1.76 13.94 13.77
CA GLY A 44 -2.63 14.11 14.94
C GLY A 44 -3.94 13.32 14.89
N ASP A 45 -4.31 12.68 13.77
CA ASP A 45 -5.37 11.67 13.74
C ASP A 45 -4.80 10.30 14.15
N PRO A 46 -5.29 9.65 15.21
CA PRO A 46 -4.70 8.41 15.73
C PRO A 46 -4.56 7.27 14.73
N ARG A 47 -5.47 7.16 13.75
CA ARG A 47 -5.42 6.10 12.73
C ARG A 47 -4.38 6.42 11.67
N SER A 48 -4.33 7.68 11.23
CA SER A 48 -3.29 8.19 10.33
C SER A 48 -1.90 8.06 10.96
N GLU A 49 -1.78 8.28 12.26
CA GLU A 49 -0.54 8.16 13.02
C GLU A 49 -0.03 6.70 13.07
N LEU A 50 -0.94 5.71 13.16
CA LEU A 50 -0.59 4.29 13.04
C LEU A 50 -0.07 3.95 11.63
N VAL A 51 -0.71 4.50 10.60
CA VAL A 51 -0.27 4.35 9.21
C VAL A 51 1.09 5.00 8.98
N LEU A 52 1.30 6.22 9.50
CA LEU A 52 2.57 6.92 9.44
C LEU A 52 3.67 6.12 10.13
N ALA A 53 3.40 5.53 11.30
CA ALA A 53 4.34 4.64 11.97
C ALA A 53 4.73 3.46 11.07
N LEU A 54 3.74 2.79 10.46
CA LEU A 54 3.95 1.65 9.58
C LEU A 54 4.84 1.97 8.37
N ILE A 55 4.63 3.11 7.71
CA ILE A 55 5.27 3.42 6.42
C ILE A 55 6.52 4.31 6.53
N LYS A 56 6.68 5.07 7.64
CA LYS A 56 7.76 6.06 7.80
C LYS A 56 8.87 5.60 8.73
N GLU A 57 8.58 4.72 9.68
CA GLU A 57 9.57 4.30 10.67
C GLU A 57 10.35 3.08 10.20
N GLU A 58 11.62 3.01 10.60
CA GLU A 58 12.50 1.89 10.26
C GLU A 58 11.93 0.54 10.72
N LYS A 59 11.22 0.54 11.85
CA LYS A 59 10.58 -0.63 12.45
C LYS A 59 9.06 -0.62 12.28
N GLY A 60 8.52 0.18 11.37
CA GLY A 60 7.07 0.31 11.21
C GLY A 60 6.38 -1.01 10.86
N ASN A 61 7.05 -1.85 10.07
CA ASN A 61 6.54 -3.18 9.71
C ASN A 61 6.38 -4.14 10.91
N SER A 62 7.04 -3.88 12.04
CA SER A 62 6.85 -4.63 13.28
C SER A 62 5.41 -4.62 13.76
N LEU A 63 4.66 -3.54 13.47
CA LEU A 63 3.24 -3.42 13.82
C LEU A 63 2.39 -4.53 13.18
N LEU A 64 2.79 -5.03 12.01
CA LEU A 64 2.08 -6.13 11.31
C LEU A 64 2.24 -7.48 12.02
N PHE A 65 3.31 -7.67 12.79
CA PHE A 65 3.63 -8.95 13.44
C PHE A 65 3.36 -8.93 14.95
N HIS A 66 3.55 -7.79 15.60
CA HIS A 66 3.54 -7.65 17.05
C HIS A 66 2.39 -6.78 17.56
N GLY A 67 1.59 -6.19 16.67
CA GLY A 67 0.53 -5.26 17.03
C GLY A 67 1.07 -3.94 17.57
N ILE A 68 0.20 -3.17 18.24
CA ILE A 68 0.53 -1.85 18.78
C ILE A 68 1.14 -2.00 20.18
N PRO A 69 2.42 -1.60 20.37
CA PRO A 69 3.09 -1.74 21.66
C PRO A 69 2.55 -0.72 22.67
N ASP A 70 2.78 -0.98 23.96
CA ASP A 70 2.48 0.01 25.02
C ASP A 70 3.47 1.19 25.02
N HIS A 71 4.70 0.95 24.53
CA HIS A 71 5.78 1.93 24.49
C HIS A 71 6.60 1.80 23.19
N ASP A 72 7.14 2.92 22.69
CA ASP A 72 7.86 2.99 21.41
C ASP A 72 9.12 2.11 21.38
N ASP A 73 9.79 1.94 22.51
CA ASP A 73 11.02 1.16 22.68
C ASP A 73 10.79 -0.36 22.57
N LEU A 74 9.54 -0.81 22.62
CA LEU A 74 9.17 -2.22 22.51
C LEU A 74 9.00 -2.72 21.06
N MET A 75 9.22 -1.87 20.06
CA MET A 75 9.20 -2.30 18.66
C MET A 75 10.44 -3.14 18.32
N ALA A 76 10.28 -4.46 18.38
CA ALA A 76 11.23 -5.44 17.88
C ALA A 76 11.14 -5.53 16.36
N CYS A 77 12.26 -5.48 15.64
CA CYS A 77 12.27 -5.71 14.20
C CYS A 77 11.81 -7.15 13.90
N PRO A 78 10.95 -7.38 12.89
CA PRO A 78 10.66 -8.73 12.46
C PRO A 78 11.93 -9.39 11.93
N ASP A 79 12.08 -10.69 12.20
CA ASP A 79 13.15 -11.46 11.60
C ASP A 79 12.91 -11.69 10.10
N ALA A 80 13.93 -12.19 9.40
CA ALA A 80 13.86 -12.42 7.96
C ALA A 80 12.78 -13.43 7.58
N THR A 81 12.49 -14.41 8.42
CA THR A 81 11.47 -15.43 8.19
C THR A 81 10.06 -14.82 8.28
N GLN A 82 9.81 -14.00 9.30
CA GLN A 82 8.58 -13.23 9.45
C GLN A 82 8.39 -12.28 8.27
N ALA A 83 9.41 -11.49 7.91
CA ALA A 83 9.33 -10.59 6.77
C ALA A 83 9.03 -11.35 5.45
N ALA A 84 9.66 -12.50 5.24
CA ALA A 84 9.42 -13.34 4.06
C ALA A 84 8.00 -13.93 4.05
N SER A 85 7.40 -14.24 5.20
CA SER A 85 6.09 -14.89 5.27
C SER A 85 4.95 -14.01 4.74
N ILE A 86 5.11 -12.68 4.73
CA ILE A 86 4.11 -11.74 4.19
C ILE A 86 4.55 -11.01 2.92
N SER A 87 5.81 -11.19 2.48
CA SER A 87 6.35 -10.50 1.31
C SER A 87 5.89 -11.19 0.02
N PRO A 88 5.10 -10.53 -0.86
CA PRO A 88 4.67 -11.15 -2.12
C PRO A 88 5.84 -11.58 -3.00
N LEU A 89 6.91 -10.79 -3.02
CA LEU A 89 8.13 -11.11 -3.77
C LEU A 89 8.82 -12.36 -3.21
N ALA A 90 8.93 -12.50 -1.89
CA ALA A 90 9.54 -13.68 -1.29
C ALA A 90 8.69 -14.94 -1.54
N GLN A 91 7.36 -14.82 -1.46
CA GLN A 91 6.44 -15.92 -1.76
C GLN A 91 6.50 -16.35 -3.23
N LEU A 92 6.66 -15.41 -4.14
CA LEU A 92 6.86 -15.69 -5.56
C LEU A 92 8.18 -16.41 -5.81
N GLN A 93 9.29 -15.91 -5.25
CA GLN A 93 10.62 -16.52 -5.37
C GLN A 93 10.69 -17.92 -4.76
N ALA A 94 9.91 -18.18 -3.71
CA ALA A 94 9.77 -19.50 -3.10
C ALA A 94 8.90 -20.47 -3.93
N GLY A 95 8.28 -20.00 -5.01
CA GLY A 95 7.34 -20.80 -5.81
C GLY A 95 6.00 -21.05 -5.13
N ASN A 96 5.58 -20.17 -4.20
CA ASN A 96 4.29 -20.27 -3.52
C ASN A 96 3.22 -19.36 -4.14
N TYR A 97 3.61 -18.42 -5.02
CA TYR A 97 2.70 -17.45 -5.65
C TYR A 97 2.54 -17.77 -7.14
N HIS A 98 1.31 -18.05 -7.58
CA HIS A 98 1.01 -18.42 -8.97
C HIS A 98 -0.19 -17.66 -9.55
N ILE A 99 -0.74 -16.71 -8.81
CA ILE A 99 -2.01 -16.06 -9.17
C ILE A 99 -1.77 -15.01 -10.25
N PRO A 100 -2.54 -15.01 -11.36
CA PRO A 100 -2.42 -13.96 -12.36
C PRO A 100 -2.60 -12.57 -11.74
N THR A 101 -1.67 -11.66 -12.03
CA THR A 101 -1.58 -10.38 -11.29
C THR A 101 -1.34 -9.21 -12.24
N PHE A 102 -2.16 -8.16 -12.13
CA PHE A 102 -1.96 -6.91 -12.85
C PHE A 102 -1.64 -5.79 -11.85
N LEU A 103 -0.51 -5.10 -12.05
CA LEU A 103 -0.03 -4.04 -11.19
C LEU A 103 -0.24 -2.69 -11.85
N ILE A 104 -0.87 -1.76 -11.15
CA ILE A 104 -1.06 -0.36 -11.55
C ILE A 104 -0.42 0.51 -10.48
N ILE A 105 0.45 1.44 -10.86
CA ILE A 105 1.11 2.34 -9.92
C ILE A 105 1.47 3.66 -10.58
N GLY A 106 1.36 4.76 -9.85
CA GLY A 106 1.85 6.06 -10.28
C GLY A 106 3.37 6.15 -10.18
N ASP A 107 4.03 6.74 -11.18
CA ASP A 107 5.49 6.89 -11.16
C ASP A 107 5.99 8.01 -10.21
N GLN A 108 5.08 8.85 -9.73
CA GLN A 108 5.30 9.84 -8.68
C GLN A 108 4.58 9.45 -7.38
N ASP A 109 4.30 8.15 -7.17
CA ASP A 109 3.73 7.67 -5.93
C ASP A 109 4.67 8.01 -4.76
N GLU A 110 4.17 8.91 -3.93
CA GLU A 110 4.87 9.47 -2.82
C GLU A 110 4.85 8.54 -1.61
N ILE A 111 3.89 7.60 -1.53
CA ILE A 111 3.70 6.65 -0.43
C ILE A 111 4.34 5.30 -0.71
N VAL A 112 4.35 4.79 -1.93
CA VAL A 112 4.93 3.47 -2.28
C VAL A 112 6.01 3.67 -3.35
N PRO A 113 7.26 3.20 -3.13
CA PRO A 113 8.33 3.36 -4.08
C PRO A 113 7.98 2.63 -5.37
N PHE A 114 7.92 3.37 -6.46
CA PHE A 114 7.66 2.85 -7.80
C PHE A 114 8.53 1.62 -8.15
N ASN A 115 9.82 1.67 -7.81
CA ASN A 115 10.76 0.57 -8.06
C ASN A 115 10.40 -0.74 -7.35
N SER A 116 9.64 -0.69 -6.25
CA SER A 116 9.15 -1.90 -5.58
C SER A 116 8.13 -2.63 -6.46
N ALA A 117 7.26 -1.90 -7.15
CA ALA A 117 6.30 -2.46 -8.10
C ALA A 117 6.99 -2.98 -9.36
N VAL A 118 7.95 -2.23 -9.91
CA VAL A 118 8.78 -2.67 -11.05
C VAL A 118 9.46 -4.00 -10.73
N ARG A 119 10.16 -4.08 -9.59
CA ARG A 119 10.85 -5.31 -9.18
C ARG A 119 9.91 -6.50 -9.02
N PHE A 120 8.69 -6.29 -8.54
CA PHE A 120 7.71 -7.36 -8.40
C PHE A 120 7.10 -7.76 -9.76
N ALA A 121 6.84 -6.80 -10.64
CA ALA A 121 6.39 -7.06 -12.01
C ALA A 121 7.41 -7.91 -12.80
N ASP A 122 8.69 -7.53 -12.72
CA ASP A 122 9.79 -8.27 -13.35
C ASP A 122 9.85 -9.70 -12.81
N ALA A 123 9.81 -9.87 -11.47
CA ALA A 123 9.84 -11.19 -10.85
C ALA A 123 8.64 -12.07 -11.26
N LEU A 124 7.44 -11.48 -11.43
CA LEU A 124 6.25 -12.20 -11.91
C LEU A 124 6.48 -12.73 -13.32
N GLN A 125 7.00 -11.89 -14.21
CA GLN A 125 7.31 -12.25 -15.59
C GLN A 125 8.38 -13.33 -15.66
N GLU A 126 9.48 -13.18 -14.91
CA GLU A 126 10.57 -14.16 -14.84
C GLU A 126 10.10 -15.52 -14.30
N SER A 127 9.15 -15.52 -13.36
CA SER A 127 8.57 -16.75 -12.78
C SER A 127 7.47 -17.37 -13.66
N GLY A 128 7.17 -16.79 -14.83
CA GLY A 128 6.14 -17.27 -15.74
C GLY A 128 4.71 -17.11 -15.23
N VAL A 129 4.49 -16.27 -14.20
CA VAL A 129 3.15 -15.94 -13.73
C VAL A 129 2.52 -14.97 -14.71
N LYS A 130 1.32 -15.28 -15.20
CA LYS A 130 0.58 -14.40 -16.10
C LYS A 130 0.37 -13.04 -15.45
N SER A 131 0.95 -11.99 -16.00
CA SER A 131 0.97 -10.69 -15.35
C SER A 131 0.83 -9.54 -16.32
N GLY A 132 0.53 -8.36 -15.77
CA GLY A 132 0.62 -7.09 -16.47
C GLY A 132 1.09 -5.99 -15.53
N PHE A 133 1.65 -4.93 -16.11
CA PHE A 133 2.19 -3.79 -15.38
C PHE A 133 1.87 -2.50 -16.12
N LEU A 134 1.24 -1.57 -15.43
CA LEU A 134 0.83 -0.27 -15.95
C LEU A 134 1.40 0.85 -15.07
N PRO A 135 2.52 1.46 -15.47
CA PRO A 135 2.99 2.68 -14.84
C PRO A 135 2.15 3.88 -15.33
N VAL A 136 1.56 4.63 -14.41
CA VAL A 136 0.79 5.83 -14.71
C VAL A 136 1.70 7.05 -14.55
N LEU A 137 2.07 7.66 -15.68
CA LEU A 137 3.05 8.76 -15.70
C LEU A 137 2.50 10.03 -15.02
N GLY A 138 3.30 10.61 -14.14
CA GLY A 138 2.96 11.80 -13.35
C GLY A 138 1.95 11.55 -12.22
N ALA A 139 1.50 10.31 -12.03
CA ALA A 139 0.46 9.99 -11.06
C ALA A 139 1.02 9.80 -9.65
N ARG A 140 0.25 10.28 -8.68
CA ARG A 140 0.47 10.15 -7.23
C ARG A 140 -0.27 8.92 -6.68
N HIS A 141 -0.16 8.66 -5.38
CA HIS A 141 -0.70 7.46 -4.76
C HIS A 141 -2.19 7.22 -5.02
N VAL A 142 -3.06 8.23 -4.84
CA VAL A 142 -4.53 8.09 -5.00
C VAL A 142 -5.07 8.56 -6.35
N HIS A 143 -4.28 8.39 -7.41
CA HIS A 143 -4.60 8.88 -8.76
C HIS A 143 -5.88 8.29 -9.37
N ASP A 144 -6.38 7.19 -8.84
CA ASP A 144 -7.56 6.46 -9.31
C ASP A 144 -8.86 6.88 -8.58
N VAL A 145 -8.76 7.62 -7.47
CA VAL A 145 -9.94 8.07 -6.71
C VAL A 145 -10.77 9.04 -7.57
N GLY A 146 -12.04 8.67 -7.79
CA GLY A 146 -12.97 9.47 -8.60
C GLY A 146 -12.84 9.27 -10.11
N VAL A 147 -11.97 8.36 -10.57
CA VAL A 147 -11.89 7.98 -11.97
C VAL A 147 -13.11 7.14 -12.36
N THR A 148 -13.77 7.49 -13.46
CA THR A 148 -15.01 6.84 -13.92
C THR A 148 -14.85 6.18 -15.29
N PRO A 149 -15.49 5.02 -15.53
CA PRO A 149 -15.46 4.33 -16.83
C PRO A 149 -15.80 5.24 -18.01
N GLY A 150 -15.05 5.09 -19.11
CA GLY A 150 -15.22 5.89 -20.34
C GLY A 150 -14.54 7.26 -20.32
N THR A 151 -13.91 7.65 -19.21
CA THR A 151 -13.04 8.85 -19.18
C THR A 151 -11.63 8.51 -19.63
N LYS A 152 -10.88 9.51 -20.13
CA LYS A 152 -9.47 9.31 -20.50
C LYS A 152 -8.61 8.81 -19.34
N ALA A 153 -8.89 9.26 -18.12
CA ALA A 153 -8.19 8.81 -16.92
C ALA A 153 -8.44 7.32 -16.65
N TRP A 154 -9.66 6.83 -16.90
CA TRP A 154 -9.99 5.41 -16.80
C TRP A 154 -9.25 4.60 -17.85
N GLU A 155 -9.38 4.95 -19.12
CA GLU A 155 -8.81 4.17 -20.23
C GLU A 155 -7.27 4.05 -20.12
N LEU A 156 -6.61 5.06 -19.57
CA LEU A 156 -5.15 5.07 -19.43
C LEU A 156 -4.65 4.60 -18.06
N GLY A 157 -5.48 4.65 -17.02
CA GLY A 157 -5.03 4.47 -15.64
C GLY A 157 -5.59 3.25 -14.92
N VAL A 158 -6.79 2.76 -15.29
CA VAL A 158 -7.50 1.72 -14.51
C VAL A 158 -8.12 0.65 -15.41
N GLY A 159 -8.69 1.05 -16.55
CA GLY A 159 -9.37 0.19 -17.51
C GLY A 159 -8.58 -1.06 -17.91
N PRO A 160 -7.28 -0.95 -18.26
CA PRO A 160 -6.47 -2.11 -18.64
C PRO A 160 -6.37 -3.19 -17.56
N GLY A 161 -6.43 -2.82 -16.27
CA GLY A 161 -6.46 -3.78 -15.17
C GLY A 161 -7.77 -4.56 -15.11
N TYR A 162 -8.90 -3.89 -15.35
CA TYR A 162 -10.20 -4.56 -15.45
C TYR A 162 -10.28 -5.49 -16.65
N GLU A 163 -9.75 -5.08 -17.80
CA GLU A 163 -9.67 -5.94 -19.00
C GLU A 163 -8.85 -7.20 -18.70
N PHE A 164 -7.70 -7.07 -18.03
CA PHE A 164 -6.90 -8.21 -17.62
C PHE A 164 -7.70 -9.18 -16.73
N LEU A 165 -8.46 -8.67 -15.76
CA LEU A 165 -9.29 -9.49 -14.86
C LEU A 165 -10.38 -10.22 -15.64
N ILE A 166 -11.10 -9.54 -16.54
CA ILE A 166 -12.14 -10.15 -17.38
C ILE A 166 -11.55 -11.27 -18.23
N GLN A 167 -10.40 -11.04 -18.86
CA GLN A 167 -9.70 -12.07 -19.63
C GLN A 167 -9.28 -13.29 -18.78
N GLN A 168 -9.00 -13.14 -17.49
CA GLN A 168 -8.73 -14.30 -16.62
C GLN A 168 -9.99 -15.10 -16.32
N LEU A 169 -11.12 -14.41 -16.16
CA LEU A 169 -12.40 -15.04 -15.85
C LEU A 169 -12.97 -15.78 -17.07
N GLU A 170 -12.78 -15.24 -18.27
CA GLU A 170 -13.24 -15.84 -19.54
C GLU A 170 -12.33 -16.97 -20.05
N ALA A 171 -11.09 -17.03 -19.58
CA ALA A 171 -10.15 -18.10 -19.94
C ALA A 171 -10.34 -19.40 -19.14
N CYS A 172 -11.29 -19.42 -18.20
CA CYS A 172 -11.72 -20.60 -17.45
C CYS A 172 -12.86 -21.33 -18.18
#